data_AF-A0A0G4P7V4-F1
#
_entry.id   AF-A0A0G4P7V4-F1
#
_cell.length_a   1.000
_cell.length_b   1.000
_cell.length_c   1.000
_cell.angle_alpha   90.00
_cell.angle_beta   90.00
_cell.angle_gamma   90.00
#
_symmetry.space_group_name_H-M   'P 1'
#
loop_
_entity.id
_entity.type
_entity.pdbx_description
1 polymer ?
#
loop_
_entity_poly.entity_id
_entity_poly.type
_entity_poly.pdbx_seq_one_letter_code
_entity_poly.pdbx_strand_id
1 'polypeptide(L)'
;MKSTYQPNLLFLILSILTSTPLVTSLCYYHDGTVASDPIYQPCSTIKDTIGMCCASNHSNPSGGNSANGITADLCLANGLCMNVLTYTNSAGKLGTNTTYWRNQCTISDWTNNVCLNVCTKESKLGEHTSTSTSLLIPSSTSTSLISSPTSTSTSSSPSSSKLSGGAIAGIAVGSVLGGIASLALFAFSFVRWKKKRIQRENEAEGLAINLHPDSRPQELENHIQTVGMKSVVHEKATGPQDTRAELPGEPVGRTVD
;
A
#
# COMPACT_ATOMS: atom_id res chain seq x y z
N MET A 1 -8.74 -56.74 14.66
CA MET A 1 -8.68 -56.30 13.26
C MET A 1 -8.24 -54.83 13.26
N LYS A 2 -6.99 -54.54 12.86
CA LYS A 2 -6.45 -53.17 12.79
C LYS A 2 -6.71 -52.66 11.37
N SER A 3 -7.62 -51.71 11.23
CA SER A 3 -7.91 -51.07 9.94
C SER A 3 -6.85 -50.01 9.68
N THR A 4 -5.94 -50.30 8.75
CA THR A 4 -4.87 -49.40 8.33
C THR A 4 -5.44 -48.38 7.35
N TYR A 5 -5.59 -47.13 7.77
CA TYR A 5 -6.09 -46.02 6.95
C TYR A 5 -5.00 -45.61 5.95
N GLN A 6 -5.13 -45.96 4.67
CA GLN A 6 -4.26 -45.43 3.61
C GLN A 6 -4.73 -44.02 3.23
N PRO A 7 -3.92 -42.97 3.43
CA PRO A 7 -4.25 -41.64 2.95
C PRO A 7 -4.23 -41.65 1.41
N ASN A 8 -5.39 -41.35 0.82
CA ASN A 8 -5.60 -41.28 -0.63
C ASN A 8 -4.63 -40.26 -1.26
N LEU A 9 -3.69 -40.75 -2.06
CA LEU A 9 -2.71 -39.95 -2.82
C LEU A 9 -3.37 -38.81 -3.63
N LEU A 10 -4.63 -39.00 -4.01
CA LEU A 10 -5.45 -38.03 -4.73
C LEU A 10 -5.70 -36.73 -3.96
N PHE A 11 -5.77 -36.77 -2.62
CA PHE A 11 -5.93 -35.56 -1.79
C PHE A 11 -4.66 -34.72 -1.73
N LEU A 12 -3.49 -35.36 -1.81
CA LEU A 12 -2.19 -34.67 -1.75
C LEU A 12 -1.90 -33.88 -3.04
N ILE A 13 -2.40 -34.36 -4.18
CA ILE A 13 -2.23 -33.69 -5.48
C ILE A 13 -3.16 -32.47 -5.59
N LEU A 14 -4.37 -32.53 -5.01
CA LEU A 14 -5.33 -31.43 -5.05
C LEU A 14 -4.91 -30.23 -4.19
N SER A 15 -4.13 -30.43 -3.13
CA SER A 15 -3.60 -29.34 -2.29
C SER A 15 -2.47 -28.54 -2.94
N ILE A 16 -1.79 -29.08 -3.98
CA ILE A 16 -0.66 -28.39 -4.64
C ILE A 16 -1.17 -27.46 -5.76
N LEU A 17 -2.36 -27.70 -6.32
CA LEU A 17 -2.92 -26.88 -7.40
C LEU A 17 -3.60 -25.58 -6.94
N THR A 18 -3.79 -25.37 -5.63
CA THR A 18 -4.42 -24.16 -5.09
C THR A 18 -3.44 -23.11 -4.57
N SER A 19 -2.12 -23.34 -4.65
CA SER A 19 -1.13 -22.30 -4.39
C SER A 19 -1.02 -21.39 -5.61
N THR A 20 -2.01 -20.53 -5.83
CA THR A 20 -1.81 -19.37 -6.69
C THR A 20 -0.64 -18.57 -6.12
N PRO A 21 0.39 -18.24 -6.92
CA PRO A 21 1.43 -17.34 -6.45
C PRO A 21 0.73 -16.04 -6.06
N LEU A 22 0.85 -15.67 -4.79
CA LEU A 22 0.40 -14.36 -4.32
C LEU A 22 1.27 -13.35 -5.07
N VAL A 23 0.74 -12.75 -6.13
CA VAL A 23 1.40 -11.65 -6.83
C VAL A 23 1.40 -10.49 -5.85
N THR A 24 2.42 -10.43 -4.99
CA THR A 24 2.69 -9.26 -4.17
C THR A 24 3.17 -8.20 -5.14
N SER A 25 2.27 -7.32 -5.56
CA SER A 25 2.67 -6.19 -6.38
C SER A 25 3.62 -5.32 -5.56
N LEU A 26 4.79 -5.02 -6.13
CA LEU A 26 5.78 -4.15 -5.51
C LEU A 26 5.41 -2.69 -5.77
N CYS A 27 5.43 -1.90 -4.71
CA CYS A 27 5.30 -0.46 -4.77
C CYS A 27 6.69 0.17 -4.69
N TYR A 28 6.92 1.24 -5.42
CA TYR A 28 8.20 1.92 -5.55
C TYR A 28 8.07 3.38 -5.15
N TYR A 29 9.06 3.89 -4.44
CA TYR A 29 9.24 5.32 -4.21
C TYR A 29 9.73 6.01 -5.49
N HIS A 30 9.70 7.35 -5.48
CA HIS A 30 10.15 8.16 -6.61
C HIS A 30 11.63 7.95 -6.96
N ASP A 31 12.47 7.57 -5.99
CA ASP A 31 13.87 7.23 -6.22
C ASP A 31 14.07 5.82 -6.82
N GLY A 32 12.98 5.10 -7.11
CA GLY A 32 12.98 3.74 -7.65
C GLY A 32 13.20 2.65 -6.60
N THR A 33 13.36 3.00 -5.31
CA THR A 33 13.50 2.02 -4.24
C THR A 33 12.17 1.36 -3.91
N VAL A 34 12.22 0.10 -3.45
CA VAL A 34 11.02 -0.68 -3.11
C VAL A 34 10.46 -0.21 -1.77
N ALA A 35 9.16 0.04 -1.71
CA ALA A 35 8.43 0.22 -0.47
C ALA A 35 8.20 -1.15 0.19
N SER A 36 8.87 -1.37 1.32
CA SER A 36 8.81 -2.63 2.07
C SER A 36 7.60 -2.74 3.00
N ASP A 37 6.88 -1.65 3.23
CA ASP A 37 5.78 -1.61 4.17
C ASP A 37 4.49 -2.19 3.55
N PRO A 38 3.91 -3.26 4.13
CA PRO A 38 2.72 -3.93 3.61
C PRO A 38 1.44 -3.10 3.71
N ILE A 39 1.46 -1.91 4.35
CA ILE A 39 0.31 -1.00 4.35
C ILE A 39 0.03 -0.45 2.94
N TYR A 40 1.05 -0.37 2.08
CA TYR A 40 0.93 0.13 0.72
C TYR A 40 0.52 -0.99 -0.23
N GLN A 41 -0.56 -0.75 -0.97
CA GLN A 41 -1.05 -1.70 -1.97
C GLN A 41 -1.38 -0.96 -3.28
N PRO A 42 -1.29 -1.66 -4.42
CA PRO A 42 -1.71 -1.11 -5.69
C PRO A 42 -3.19 -0.77 -5.70
N CYS A 43 -3.50 0.34 -6.34
CA CYS A 43 -4.88 0.70 -6.63
C CYS A 43 -5.44 -0.15 -7.78
N SER A 44 -6.06 -1.28 -7.47
CA SER A 44 -6.69 -2.17 -8.45
C SER A 44 -8.14 -1.78 -8.81
N THR A 45 -8.75 -0.87 -8.05
CA THR A 45 -10.19 -0.57 -8.11
C THR A 45 -10.57 0.29 -9.31
N ILE A 46 -9.59 0.89 -9.99
CA ILE A 46 -9.82 1.85 -11.07
C ILE A 46 -9.19 1.25 -12.33
N LYS A 47 -10.00 1.06 -13.38
CA LYS A 47 -9.52 0.61 -14.69
C LYS A 47 -8.81 1.79 -15.37
N ASP A 48 -7.77 1.49 -16.16
CA ASP A 48 -7.00 2.47 -16.95
C ASP A 48 -6.28 3.56 -16.14
N THR A 49 -5.89 3.24 -14.90
CA THR A 49 -5.35 4.25 -13.98
C THR A 49 -3.83 4.25 -13.94
N ILE A 50 -3.30 5.44 -13.69
CA ILE A 50 -1.91 5.70 -13.27
C ILE A 50 -1.48 4.64 -12.26
N GLY A 51 -0.36 3.97 -12.53
CA GLY A 51 0.20 2.95 -11.64
C GLY A 51 0.52 3.59 -10.30
N MET A 52 -0.30 3.39 -9.29
CA MET A 52 -0.10 4.01 -7.97
C MET A 52 -0.36 2.99 -6.86
N CYS A 53 0.33 3.21 -5.74
CA CYS A 53 0.07 2.50 -4.51
C CYS A 53 -0.30 3.48 -3.40
N CYS A 54 -1.36 3.14 -2.67
CA CYS A 54 -1.88 3.90 -1.54
C CYS A 54 -1.77 3.09 -0.25
N ALA A 55 -1.77 3.75 0.90
CA ALA A 55 -1.76 3.08 2.21
C ALA A 55 -3.16 2.55 2.54
N SER A 56 -3.67 1.63 1.71
CA SER A 56 -5.05 1.13 1.78
C SER A 56 -5.23 -0.03 2.75
N ASN A 57 -4.14 -0.63 3.25
CA ASN A 57 -4.19 -1.79 4.14
C ASN A 57 -4.07 -1.41 5.62
N HIS A 58 -4.55 -0.23 6.00
CA HIS A 58 -4.75 0.12 7.41
C HIS A 58 -6.03 -0.53 7.94
N SER A 59 -6.00 -0.93 9.21
CA SER A 59 -7.16 -1.55 9.87
C SER A 59 -8.31 -0.56 10.14
N ASN A 60 -7.99 0.72 10.32
CA ASN A 60 -8.99 1.77 10.44
C ASN A 60 -9.40 2.20 9.03
N PRO A 61 -10.66 1.99 8.59
CA PRO A 61 -11.07 2.32 7.22
C PRO A 61 -11.08 3.83 6.98
N SER A 62 -11.10 4.25 5.71
CA SER A 62 -11.26 5.66 5.34
C SER A 62 -12.54 6.25 5.95
N GLY A 63 -12.44 7.43 6.55
CA GLY A 63 -13.51 8.08 7.32
C GLY A 63 -13.61 7.60 8.77
N GLY A 64 -12.80 6.65 9.19
CA GLY A 64 -12.74 6.17 10.56
C GLY A 64 -12.27 7.22 11.57
N ASN A 65 -12.52 6.95 12.85
CA ASN A 65 -12.22 7.87 13.95
C ASN A 65 -10.70 7.91 14.21
N SER A 66 -10.15 9.11 14.43
CA SER A 66 -8.74 9.32 14.74
C SER A 66 -8.25 8.63 16.00
N ALA A 67 -9.15 8.35 16.95
CA ALA A 67 -8.83 7.57 18.14
C ALA A 67 -8.45 6.11 17.81
N ASN A 68 -8.86 5.58 16.65
CA ASN A 68 -8.56 4.21 16.21
C ASN A 68 -7.28 4.11 15.37
N GLY A 69 -6.49 5.20 15.28
CA GLY A 69 -5.26 5.28 14.51
C GLY A 69 -5.44 5.86 13.11
N ILE A 70 -4.41 5.68 12.27
CA ILE A 70 -4.37 6.20 10.89
C ILE A 70 -5.39 5.46 10.04
N THR A 71 -6.23 6.19 9.31
CA THR A 71 -7.23 5.61 8.42
C THR A 71 -6.61 5.12 7.11
N ALA A 72 -7.28 4.20 6.42
CA ALA A 72 -6.86 3.70 5.12
C ALA A 72 -7.10 4.74 4.02
N ASP A 73 -6.16 4.80 3.08
CA ASP A 73 -6.28 5.64 1.90
C ASP A 73 -7.32 5.08 0.91
N LEU A 74 -8.01 5.99 0.24
CA LEU A 74 -8.84 5.74 -0.93
C LEU A 74 -8.07 6.12 -2.20
N CYS A 75 -8.04 5.20 -3.16
CA CYS A 75 -7.49 5.44 -4.48
C CYS A 75 -8.37 6.39 -5.29
N LEU A 76 -7.78 7.40 -5.92
CA LEU A 76 -8.48 8.30 -6.84
C LEU A 76 -8.00 8.07 -8.28
N ALA A 77 -8.90 8.30 -9.25
CA ALA A 77 -8.63 8.03 -10.67
C ALA A 77 -7.51 8.90 -11.26
N ASN A 78 -7.17 10.01 -10.60
CA ASN A 78 -6.16 10.96 -11.03
C ASN A 78 -4.73 10.64 -10.52
N GLY A 79 -4.49 9.49 -9.90
CA GLY A 79 -3.15 9.18 -9.40
C GLY A 79 -2.90 9.52 -7.93
N LEU A 80 -3.88 10.10 -7.22
CA LEU A 80 -3.75 10.51 -5.83
C LEU A 80 -4.38 9.52 -4.85
N CYS A 81 -3.81 9.48 -3.66
CA CYS A 81 -4.37 8.82 -2.50
C CYS A 81 -5.10 9.85 -1.64
N MET A 82 -6.34 9.57 -1.26
CA MET A 82 -7.11 10.42 -0.36
C MET A 82 -7.29 9.73 0.98
N ASN A 83 -7.00 10.43 2.07
CA ASN A 83 -7.23 9.95 3.42
C ASN A 83 -8.29 10.80 4.10
N VAL A 84 -9.33 10.16 4.62
CA VAL A 84 -10.41 10.82 5.35
C VAL A 84 -10.35 10.35 6.80
N LEU A 85 -10.37 11.30 7.74
CA LEU A 85 -10.27 11.06 9.18
C LEU A 85 -11.40 11.80 9.89
N THR A 86 -12.17 11.11 10.73
CA THR A 86 -13.14 11.76 11.61
C THR A 86 -12.54 11.98 13.00
N TYR A 87 -12.83 13.11 13.62
CA TYR A 87 -12.35 13.43 14.96
C TYR A 87 -13.44 14.12 15.78
N THR A 88 -13.40 13.96 17.09
CA THR A 88 -14.27 14.71 18.01
C THR A 88 -13.46 15.83 18.63
N ASN A 89 -13.89 17.08 18.45
CA ASN A 89 -13.22 18.22 19.05
C ASN A 89 -13.52 18.34 20.56
N SER A 90 -12.86 19.27 21.24
CA SER A 90 -13.03 19.49 22.69
C SER A 90 -14.45 19.88 23.10
N ALA A 91 -15.28 20.33 22.16
CA ALA A 91 -16.69 20.66 22.39
C ALA A 91 -17.63 19.46 22.14
N GLY A 92 -17.10 18.27 21.88
CA GLY A 92 -17.87 17.06 21.60
C GLY A 92 -18.46 17.00 20.17
N LYS A 93 -18.09 17.94 19.29
CA LYS A 93 -18.57 17.97 17.90
C LYS A 93 -17.68 17.12 17.00
N LEU A 94 -18.30 16.31 16.14
CA LEU A 94 -17.59 15.58 15.09
C LEU A 94 -17.14 16.55 13.99
N GLY A 95 -15.88 16.41 13.58
CA GLY A 95 -15.29 17.02 12.40
C GLY A 95 -14.65 15.96 11.51
N THR A 96 -14.41 16.34 10.26
CA THR A 96 -13.72 15.51 9.27
C THR A 96 -12.51 16.27 8.75
N ASN A 97 -11.38 15.58 8.64
CA ASN A 97 -10.19 16.08 7.97
C ASN A 97 -9.94 15.20 6.73
N THR A 98 -9.74 15.84 5.59
CA THR A 98 -9.43 15.16 4.32
C THR A 98 -8.07 15.61 3.85
N THR A 99 -7.20 14.65 3.57
CA THR A 99 -5.84 14.89 3.10
C THR A 99 -5.58 14.11 1.83
N TYR A 100 -4.67 14.63 1.00
CA TYR A 100 -4.32 14.05 -0.29
C TYR A 100 -2.81 13.91 -0.38
N TRP A 101 -2.36 12.80 -0.95
CA TRP A 101 -0.94 12.49 -1.07
C TRP A 101 -0.67 11.80 -2.41
N ARG A 102 0.52 12.03 -2.93
CA ARG A 102 1.13 11.19 -3.96
C ARG A 102 2.13 10.28 -3.26
N ASN A 103 1.72 9.03 -3.01
CA ASN A 103 2.49 8.02 -2.29
C ASN A 103 3.53 7.35 -3.21
N GLN A 104 3.25 6.14 -3.68
CA GLN A 104 4.18 5.27 -4.42
C GLN A 104 3.61 4.87 -5.77
N CYS A 105 4.44 4.30 -6.62
CA CYS A 105 4.06 3.83 -7.96
C CYS A 105 4.21 2.30 -8.06
N THR A 106 3.43 1.66 -8.93
CA THR A 106 3.57 0.21 -9.20
C THR A 106 4.74 -0.12 -10.14
N ILE A 107 5.41 0.90 -10.68
CA ILE A 107 6.60 0.79 -11.50
C ILE A 107 7.73 1.64 -10.90
N SER A 108 8.97 1.19 -11.05
CA SER A 108 10.15 1.90 -10.54
C SER A 108 10.57 3.09 -11.40
N ASP A 109 10.13 3.12 -12.67
CA ASP A 109 10.45 4.18 -13.62
C ASP A 109 9.32 5.22 -13.66
N TRP A 110 9.57 6.38 -13.06
CA TRP A 110 8.61 7.47 -12.94
C TRP A 110 8.57 8.41 -14.16
N THR A 111 9.39 8.16 -15.19
CA THR A 111 9.51 9.06 -16.36
C THR A 111 8.45 8.84 -17.43
N ASN A 112 7.81 7.68 -17.46
CA ASN A 112 6.89 7.28 -18.54
C ASN A 112 5.45 7.82 -18.42
N ASN A 113 5.19 8.84 -17.59
CA ASN A 113 3.85 9.38 -17.28
C ASN A 113 2.84 8.36 -16.70
N VAL A 114 3.25 7.13 -16.44
CA VAL A 114 2.42 6.09 -15.81
C VAL A 114 2.26 6.33 -14.31
N CYS A 115 3.24 6.99 -13.68
CA CYS A 115 3.17 7.45 -12.30
C CYS A 115 2.84 8.94 -12.26
N LEU A 116 2.05 9.39 -11.28
CA LEU A 116 1.76 10.80 -11.11
C LEU A 116 3.00 11.56 -10.62
N ASN A 117 3.60 12.38 -11.48
CA ASN A 117 4.80 13.15 -11.18
C ASN A 117 4.47 14.62 -10.80
N VAL A 118 3.89 14.81 -9.62
CA VAL A 118 3.60 16.14 -9.03
C VAL A 118 4.25 16.26 -7.66
N CYS A 119 4.60 17.46 -7.18
CA CYS A 119 5.18 17.64 -5.84
C CYS A 119 6.51 16.90 -5.61
N THR A 120 7.37 16.79 -6.64
CA THR A 120 8.74 16.28 -6.51
C THR A 120 9.69 17.45 -6.23
N LYS A 121 10.83 17.20 -5.57
CA LYS A 121 11.81 18.27 -5.33
C LYS A 121 12.39 18.84 -6.63
N GLU A 122 12.28 18.09 -7.73
CA GLU A 122 12.77 18.47 -9.06
C GLU A 122 11.71 19.18 -9.93
N SER A 123 10.43 19.18 -9.51
CA SER A 123 9.42 20.00 -10.18
C SER A 123 9.69 21.48 -9.93
N LYS A 124 10.52 22.09 -10.78
CA LYS A 124 10.54 23.54 -10.95
C LYS A 124 9.15 23.97 -11.42
N LEU A 125 8.58 24.92 -10.69
CA LEU A 125 7.31 25.56 -10.97
C LEU A 125 7.37 26.25 -12.35
N GLY A 126 7.10 25.51 -13.43
CA GLY A 126 7.17 26.06 -14.80
C GLY A 126 7.37 25.05 -15.93
N GLU A 127 7.80 23.82 -15.63
CA GLU A 127 8.04 22.79 -16.65
C GLU A 127 7.15 21.55 -16.43
N HIS A 128 5.88 21.79 -16.13
CA HIS A 128 4.86 20.76 -16.32
C HIS A 128 4.17 21.07 -17.64
N THR A 129 4.65 20.49 -18.73
CA THR A 129 3.77 20.21 -19.86
C THR A 129 2.76 19.21 -19.34
N SER A 130 1.66 19.71 -18.79
CA SER A 130 0.45 18.94 -18.58
C SER A 130 -0.01 18.47 -19.96
N THR A 131 0.54 17.35 -20.43
CA THR A 131 -0.09 16.58 -21.48
C THR A 131 -1.32 15.97 -20.83
N SER A 132 -2.38 16.78 -20.76
CA SER A 132 -3.73 16.30 -20.59
C SER A 132 -4.02 15.45 -21.83
N THR A 133 -3.61 14.18 -21.79
CA THR A 133 -4.18 13.18 -22.67
C THR A 133 -5.62 13.05 -22.22
N SER A 134 -6.49 13.83 -22.84
CA SER A 134 -7.94 13.65 -22.76
C SER A 134 -8.24 12.27 -23.32
N LEU A 135 -8.20 11.25 -22.46
CA LEU A 135 -8.79 9.96 -22.72
C LEU A 135 -10.27 10.23 -22.87
N LEU A 136 -10.75 10.13 -24.11
CA LEU A 136 -12.16 10.26 -24.47
C LEU A 136 -12.94 9.18 -23.71
N ILE A 137 -13.53 9.56 -22.58
CA ILE A 137 -14.49 8.75 -21.84
C ILE A 137 -15.78 8.72 -22.69
N PRO A 138 -16.23 7.58 -23.23
CA PRO A 138 -17.57 7.49 -23.81
C PRO A 138 -18.59 7.60 -22.66
N SER A 139 -19.20 8.77 -22.53
CA SER A 139 -20.31 9.02 -21.61
C SER A 139 -21.49 8.12 -22.02
N SER A 140 -21.72 7.07 -21.25
CA SER A 140 -22.87 6.17 -21.44
C SER A 140 -24.04 6.70 -20.64
N THR A 141 -24.76 7.65 -21.23
CA THR A 141 -26.05 8.14 -20.74
C THR A 141 -27.05 6.99 -20.72
N SER A 142 -27.46 6.57 -19.52
CA SER A 142 -28.52 5.58 -19.36
C SER A 142 -29.88 6.28 -19.43
N THR A 143 -30.46 6.33 -20.63
CA THR A 143 -31.88 6.66 -20.80
C THR A 143 -32.61 5.40 -21.21
N SER A 144 -33.45 4.89 -20.32
CA SER A 144 -34.42 3.85 -20.63
C SER A 144 -35.50 4.46 -21.55
N LEU A 145 -35.84 3.78 -22.65
CA LEU A 145 -37.20 3.37 -23.06
C LEU A 145 -37.22 2.93 -24.55
N ILE A 146 -37.53 1.64 -24.74
CA ILE A 146 -38.39 1.03 -25.78
C ILE A 146 -38.16 1.45 -27.24
N SER A 147 -37.61 0.53 -28.05
CA SER A 147 -38.29 -0.07 -29.23
C SER A 147 -37.36 -1.06 -29.95
N SER A 148 -37.88 -2.25 -30.25
CA SER A 148 -37.29 -3.22 -31.19
C SER A 148 -37.00 -2.57 -32.55
N PRO A 149 -35.92 -2.96 -33.23
CA PRO A 149 -36.10 -4.01 -34.22
C PRO A 149 -34.97 -5.05 -34.26
N THR A 150 -35.39 -6.25 -34.63
CA THR A 150 -34.61 -7.41 -35.05
C THR A 150 -33.45 -7.04 -35.97
N SER A 151 -32.23 -7.45 -35.62
CA SER A 151 -31.11 -7.57 -36.55
C SER A 151 -30.21 -8.72 -36.14
N THR A 152 -30.27 -9.77 -36.95
CA THR A 152 -29.45 -10.98 -36.94
C THR A 152 -27.96 -10.64 -36.85
N SER A 153 -27.29 -11.10 -35.79
CA SER A 153 -25.84 -11.01 -35.65
C SER A 153 -25.27 -12.42 -35.47
N THR A 154 -24.46 -12.80 -36.44
CA THR A 154 -23.74 -14.06 -36.57
C THR A 154 -22.84 -14.31 -35.36
N SER A 155 -23.01 -15.46 -34.72
CA SER A 155 -22.21 -15.92 -33.58
C SER A 155 -20.79 -16.34 -34.03
N SER A 156 -19.79 -15.50 -33.77
CA SER A 156 -18.39 -15.91 -33.80
C SER A 156 -18.09 -16.74 -32.55
N SER A 157 -17.85 -18.04 -32.79
CA SER A 157 -17.49 -19.00 -31.74
C SER A 157 -16.09 -18.71 -31.19
N PRO A 158 -15.85 -18.77 -29.86
CA PRO A 158 -14.52 -18.63 -29.30
C PRO A 158 -13.64 -19.82 -29.69
N SER A 159 -12.56 -19.57 -30.41
CA SER A 159 -11.55 -20.56 -30.74
C SER A 159 -10.77 -20.95 -29.48
N SER A 160 -11.14 -22.08 -28.88
CA SER A 160 -10.34 -22.71 -27.82
C SER A 160 -9.00 -23.15 -28.41
N SER A 161 -7.91 -22.47 -28.03
CA SER A 161 -6.55 -22.84 -28.40
C SER A 161 -6.18 -24.16 -27.71
N LYS A 162 -6.47 -25.28 -28.37
CA LYS A 162 -5.99 -26.60 -27.96
C LYS A 162 -4.47 -26.63 -28.17
N LEU A 163 -3.73 -26.62 -27.07
CA LEU A 163 -2.29 -26.82 -27.07
C LEU A 163 -1.97 -28.17 -27.72
N SER A 164 -1.01 -28.16 -28.65
CA SER A 164 -0.57 -29.34 -29.39
C SER A 164 -0.27 -30.48 -28.42
N GLY A 165 -0.74 -31.69 -28.73
CA GLY A 165 -0.59 -32.86 -27.85
C GLY A 165 0.86 -33.15 -27.44
N GLY A 166 1.83 -32.73 -28.26
CA GLY A 166 3.25 -32.80 -27.92
C GLY A 166 3.67 -31.92 -26.72
N ALA A 167 3.06 -30.74 -26.55
CA ALA A 167 3.30 -29.87 -25.41
C ALA A 167 2.74 -30.46 -24.10
N ILE A 168 1.59 -31.13 -24.19
CA ILE A 168 0.94 -31.78 -23.05
C ILE A 168 1.77 -32.98 -22.58
N ALA A 169 2.31 -33.78 -23.50
CA ALA A 169 3.14 -34.93 -23.16
C ALA A 169 4.48 -34.52 -22.50
N GLY A 170 5.09 -33.42 -22.96
CA GLY A 170 6.36 -32.93 -22.41
C GLY A 170 6.28 -32.51 -20.94
N ILE A 171 5.18 -31.86 -20.54
CA ILE A 171 4.98 -31.38 -19.16
C ILE A 171 4.81 -32.55 -18.18
N ALA A 172 4.13 -33.63 -18.61
CA ALA A 172 3.88 -34.79 -17.76
C ALA A 172 5.18 -35.49 -17.32
N VAL A 173 6.11 -35.71 -18.25
CA VAL A 173 7.38 -36.41 -17.96
C VAL A 173 8.35 -35.51 -17.19
N GLY A 174 8.39 -34.22 -17.52
CA GLY A 174 9.27 -33.26 -16.86
C GLY A 174 8.98 -33.08 -15.36
N SER A 175 7.71 -33.15 -14.95
CA SER A 175 7.33 -32.92 -13.55
C SER A 175 7.84 -34.00 -12.59
N VAL A 176 7.95 -35.26 -13.03
CA VAL A 176 8.40 -36.37 -12.18
C VAL A 176 9.90 -36.25 -11.90
N LEU A 177 10.70 -36.02 -12.95
CA LEU A 177 12.16 -35.86 -12.80
C LEU A 177 12.51 -34.54 -12.11
N GLY A 178 11.84 -33.45 -12.47
CA GLY A 178 12.04 -32.14 -11.85
C GLY A 178 11.60 -32.07 -10.40
N GLY A 179 10.50 -32.74 -10.04
CA GLY A 179 9.96 -32.78 -8.68
C GLY A 179 10.89 -33.48 -7.70
N ILE A 180 11.44 -34.64 -8.07
CA ILE A 180 12.39 -35.39 -7.23
C ILE A 180 13.66 -34.57 -6.98
N ALA A 181 14.22 -33.95 -8.02
CA ALA A 181 15.39 -33.09 -7.89
C ALA A 181 15.10 -31.85 -7.00
N SER A 182 13.93 -31.23 -7.16
CA SER A 182 13.52 -30.06 -6.39
C SER A 182 13.31 -30.38 -4.91
N LEU A 183 12.69 -31.52 -4.59
CA LEU A 183 12.51 -31.97 -3.19
C LEU A 183 13.84 -32.22 -2.48
N ALA A 184 14.81 -32.85 -3.17
CA ALA A 184 16.14 -33.08 -2.61
C ALA A 184 16.87 -31.75 -2.31
N LEU A 185 16.78 -30.78 -3.23
CA LEU A 185 17.36 -29.44 -3.07
C LEU A 185 16.71 -28.67 -1.91
N PHE A 186 15.40 -28.76 -1.77
CA PHE A 186 14.66 -28.07 -0.72
C PHE A 186 14.98 -28.66 0.66
N ALA A 187 14.97 -29.98 0.80
CA ALA A 187 15.35 -30.67 2.04
C ALA A 187 16.80 -30.34 2.44
N PHE A 188 17.73 -30.37 1.48
CA PHE A 188 19.13 -30.03 1.72
C PHE A 188 19.32 -28.57 2.16
N SER A 189 18.62 -27.64 1.51
CA SER A 189 18.67 -26.21 1.86
C SER A 189 18.10 -25.96 3.26
N PHE A 190 16.99 -26.62 3.61
CA PHE A 190 16.36 -26.50 4.93
C PHE A 190 17.25 -27.02 6.05
N VAL A 191 17.94 -28.16 5.83
CA VAL A 191 18.92 -28.69 6.79
C VAL A 191 20.10 -27.73 6.96
N ARG A 192 20.63 -27.16 5.86
CA ARG A 192 21.70 -26.16 5.94
C ARG A 192 21.27 -24.87 6.63
N TRP A 193 20.04 -24.42 6.42
CA TRP A 193 19.50 -23.24 7.09
C TRP A 193 19.30 -23.47 8.58
N LYS A 194 18.80 -24.64 8.99
CA LYS A 194 18.71 -24.99 10.42
C LYS A 194 20.08 -25.06 11.09
N LYS A 195 21.08 -25.65 10.44
CA LYS A 195 22.45 -25.70 11.00
C LYS A 195 23.04 -24.30 11.22
N LYS A 196 22.77 -23.34 10.31
CA LYS A 196 23.19 -21.94 10.48
C LYS A 196 22.50 -21.23 11.64
N ARG A 197 21.25 -21.56 11.97
CA ARG A 197 20.55 -20.95 13.12
C ARG A 197 21.12 -21.42 14.46
N ILE A 198 21.44 -22.71 14.59
CA ILE A 198 22.03 -23.26 15.83
C ILE A 198 23.43 -22.66 16.12
N GLN A 199 24.22 -22.32 15.10
CA GLN A 199 25.51 -21.65 15.32
C GLN A 199 25.36 -20.22 15.86
N ARG A 200 24.32 -19.48 15.44
CA ARG A 200 24.09 -18.11 15.90
C ARG A 200 23.59 -18.04 17.35
N GLU A 201 22.86 -19.05 17.82
CA GLU A 201 22.40 -19.12 19.21
C GLU A 201 23.57 -19.36 20.17
N ASN A 202 24.55 -20.19 19.80
CA ASN A 202 25.74 -20.44 20.63
C ASN A 202 26.71 -19.23 20.69
N GLU A 203 26.78 -18.41 19.64
CA GLU A 203 27.60 -17.18 19.67
C GLU A 203 26.93 -16.04 20.48
N ALA A 204 25.59 -15.99 20.51
CA ALA A 204 24.86 -14.99 21.29
C ALA A 204 25.00 -15.20 22.81
N GLU A 205 25.06 -16.45 23.28
CA GLU A 205 25.27 -16.74 24.71
C GLU A 205 26.73 -16.49 25.16
N GLY A 206 27.71 -16.60 24.25
CA GLY A 206 29.11 -16.28 24.54
C GLY A 206 29.36 -14.78 24.80
N LEU A 207 28.52 -13.89 24.27
CA LEU A 207 28.68 -12.43 24.45
C LEU A 207 28.03 -11.91 25.74
N ALA A 208 27.09 -12.66 26.34
CA ALA A 208 26.33 -12.20 27.51
C ALA A 208 27.06 -12.41 28.86
N ILE A 209 28.13 -13.20 28.92
CA ILE A 209 28.83 -13.50 30.18
C ILE A 209 29.83 -12.38 30.59
N ASN A 210 30.10 -11.38 29.73
CA ASN A 210 31.06 -10.30 30.05
C ASN A 210 30.44 -8.98 30.53
N LEU A 211 29.11 -8.88 30.72
CA LEU A 211 28.51 -7.72 31.40
C LEU A 211 28.23 -8.06 32.86
N HIS A 212 29.32 -7.98 33.62
CA HIS A 212 29.36 -7.94 35.08
C HIS A 212 28.58 -6.70 35.59
N PRO A 213 27.56 -6.85 36.47
CA PRO A 213 26.88 -5.72 37.09
C PRO A 213 27.60 -5.40 38.41
N ASP A 214 28.67 -4.62 38.34
CA ASP A 214 29.25 -4.00 39.54
C ASP A 214 29.54 -2.54 39.28
N SER A 215 28.62 -1.67 39.73
CA SER A 215 28.90 -0.52 40.58
C SER A 215 27.68 0.37 40.72
N ARG A 216 27.05 0.24 41.88
CA ARG A 216 26.14 1.18 42.53
C ARG A 216 26.94 2.42 42.97
N PRO A 217 26.48 3.65 42.70
CA PRO A 217 26.75 4.78 43.59
C PRO A 217 25.47 5.16 44.33
N GLN A 218 25.42 4.83 45.62
CA GLN A 218 24.60 5.53 46.60
C GLN A 218 25.29 6.86 46.90
N GLU A 219 24.83 7.98 46.34
CA GLU A 219 24.97 9.30 46.97
C GLU A 219 24.18 10.38 46.19
N LEU A 220 22.87 10.51 46.42
CA LEU A 220 22.16 11.82 46.40
C LEU A 220 20.77 11.72 47.06
N GLU A 221 20.68 10.98 48.16
CA GLU A 221 19.53 11.03 49.06
C GLU A 221 19.87 12.04 50.15
N ASN A 222 19.65 13.35 49.90
CA ASN A 222 19.40 14.42 50.89
C ASN A 222 19.53 15.82 50.27
N HIS A 223 18.63 16.19 49.36
CA HIS A 223 18.19 17.57 49.15
C HIS A 223 17.12 17.61 48.05
N ILE A 224 15.85 17.38 48.42
CA ILE A 224 14.66 18.05 47.87
C ILE A 224 13.58 17.85 48.93
N GLN A 225 13.63 18.70 49.95
CA GLN A 225 12.51 18.93 50.85
C GLN A 225 11.67 20.03 50.19
N THR A 226 10.43 19.65 49.82
CA THR A 226 9.25 20.52 49.79
C THR A 226 9.43 21.95 49.30
N VAL A 227 9.23 22.17 47.99
CA VAL A 227 8.57 23.39 47.52
C VAL A 227 7.63 22.99 46.40
N GLY A 228 6.33 23.26 46.60
CA GLY A 228 5.29 22.93 45.63
C GLY A 228 5.60 23.55 44.27
N MET A 229 5.76 22.69 43.26
CA MET A 229 5.79 23.14 41.87
C MET A 229 4.37 23.54 41.46
N LYS A 230 4.14 24.84 41.61
CA LYS A 230 3.12 25.63 40.93
C LYS A 230 3.18 25.28 39.43
N SER A 231 2.05 24.80 38.92
CA SER A 231 1.81 24.57 37.49
C SER A 231 2.24 25.80 36.69
N VAL A 232 3.33 25.69 35.92
CA VAL A 232 3.70 26.68 34.91
C VAL A 232 2.92 26.29 33.65
N VAL A 233 1.70 26.81 33.59
CA VAL A 233 0.98 27.01 32.34
C VAL A 233 1.83 27.96 31.52
N HIS A 234 2.38 27.46 30.40
CA HIS A 234 2.96 28.33 29.39
C HIS A 234 1.80 28.99 28.64
N GLU A 235 1.26 30.06 29.22
CA GLU A 235 0.30 30.94 28.57
C GLU A 235 1.07 31.76 27.54
N LYS A 236 0.97 31.36 26.28
CA LYS A 236 1.50 32.15 25.15
C LYS A 236 0.57 33.34 24.97
N ALA A 237 1.03 34.51 25.40
CA ALA A 237 0.31 35.76 25.28
C ALA A 237 -0.15 36.02 23.83
N THR A 238 -1.47 36.18 23.71
CA THR A 238 -2.17 36.74 22.56
C THR A 238 -1.75 38.19 22.40
N GLY A 239 -0.89 38.47 21.41
CA GLY A 239 -0.67 39.83 20.93
C GLY A 239 -1.69 40.16 19.83
N PRO A 240 -2.32 41.34 19.83
CA PRO A 240 -3.18 41.77 18.74
C PRO A 240 -2.31 42.35 17.63
N GLN A 241 -2.25 41.70 16.48
CA GLN A 241 -1.95 42.39 15.23
C GLN A 241 -2.94 41.97 14.15
N ASP A 242 -3.97 42.80 14.06
CA ASP A 242 -4.63 43.13 12.80
C ASP A 242 -3.57 43.58 11.79
N THR A 243 -3.42 42.83 10.71
CA THR A 243 -2.97 43.39 9.43
C THR A 243 -3.77 42.70 8.33
N ARG A 244 -5.03 43.13 8.25
CA ARG A 244 -5.86 42.98 7.07
C ARG A 244 -5.21 43.76 5.92
N ALA A 245 -4.50 43.06 5.05
CA ALA A 245 -4.08 43.61 3.77
C ALA A 245 -5.32 43.73 2.87
N GLU A 246 -5.89 44.92 2.79
CA GLU A 246 -6.86 45.31 1.76
C GLU A 246 -6.16 45.27 0.39
N LEU A 247 -6.66 44.44 -0.53
CA LEU A 247 -6.30 44.51 -1.95
C LEU A 247 -7.08 45.65 -2.61
N PRO A 248 -6.45 46.48 -3.46
CA PRO A 248 -7.16 47.49 -4.23
C PRO A 248 -8.16 46.82 -5.18
N GLY A 249 -9.42 47.23 -5.10
CA GLY A 249 -10.50 46.75 -5.96
C GLY A 249 -10.25 47.09 -7.43
N GLU A 250 -10.48 46.11 -8.31
CA GLU A 250 -10.50 46.31 -9.75
C GLU A 250 -11.66 47.25 -10.15
N PRO A 251 -11.43 48.17 -11.11
CA PRO A 251 -12.51 48.97 -11.68
C PRO A 251 -13.42 48.11 -12.55
N VAL A 252 -14.71 48.13 -12.20
CA VAL A 252 -15.81 47.60 -13.00
C VAL A 252 -15.86 48.32 -14.35
N GLY A 253 -15.45 47.61 -15.40
CA GLY A 253 -15.62 48.01 -16.79
C GLY A 253 -17.10 48.08 -17.15
N ARG A 254 -17.58 49.31 -17.31
CA ARG A 254 -18.91 49.68 -17.80
C ARG A 254 -19.06 49.25 -19.26
N THR A 255 -20.02 48.37 -19.54
CA THR A 255 -20.59 48.15 -20.87
C THR A 255 -21.26 49.45 -21.36
N VAL A 256 -20.91 49.88 -22.56
CA VAL A 256 -21.67 50.82 -23.37
C VAL A 256 -21.91 50.13 -24.70
N ASP A 257 -23.12 50.34 -25.20
CA ASP A 257 -23.79 49.72 -26.36
C ASP A 257 -22.99 49.66 -27.67
#